data_AF-A0A941G573-F1
#
_entry.id   AF-A0A941G573-F1
#
_cell.length_a   1.000
_cell.length_b   1.000
_cell.length_c   1.000
_cell.angle_alpha   90.00
_cell.angle_beta   90.00
_cell.angle_gamma   90.00
#
_symmetry.space_group_name_H-M   'P 1'
#
loop_
_entity.id
_entity.type
_entity.pdbx_description
1 polymer ?
#
loop_
_entity_poly.entity_id
_entity_poly.type
_entity_poly.pdbx_seq_one_letter_code
_entity_poly.pdbx_strand_id
1 'polypeptide(L)' 'MDTATDLIKRIRAAGLTQSEISRRTGIPQPRLSRWEAGAPSAGANDALKLAELARSLPPPEPAPAQEAA' A
#
# COMPACT_ATOMS: atom_id res chain seq x y z
N MET A 1 -2.81 11.99 -9.54
CA MET A 1 -1.76 10.97 -9.63
C MET A 1 -1.53 10.49 -8.22
N ASP A 2 -1.88 9.25 -7.91
CA ASP A 2 -1.77 8.74 -6.54
C ASP A 2 -0.29 8.74 -6.11
N THR A 3 0.00 9.23 -4.91
CA THR A 3 1.35 9.14 -4.36
C THR A 3 1.66 7.71 -3.95
N ALA A 4 2.95 7.40 -3.72
CA ALA A 4 3.32 6.10 -3.16
C ALA A 4 2.60 5.83 -1.82
N THR A 5 2.43 6.86 -1.00
CA THR A 5 1.69 6.79 0.26
C THR A 5 0.21 6.46 0.04
N ASP A 6 -0.45 7.08 -0.93
CA ASP A 6 -1.85 6.79 -1.25
C ASP A 6 -2.04 5.35 -1.73
N LEU A 7 -1.14 4.88 -2.58
CA LEU A 7 -1.14 3.51 -3.09
C LEU A 7 -0.91 2.49 -1.96
N ILE A 8 0.05 2.75 -1.07
CA ILE A 8 0.30 1.87 0.09
C ILE A 8 -0.92 1.81 1.00
N LYS A 9 -1.55 2.95 1.32
CA LYS A 9 -2.77 2.99 2.13
C LYS A 9 -3.90 2.16 1.51
N ARG A 10 -4.10 2.27 0.19
CA ARG A 10 -5.11 1.46 -0.53
C ARG A 10 -4.81 -0.03 -0.45
N ILE A 11 -3.56 -0.42 -0.70
CA ILE A 11 -3.14 -1.83 -0.63
C ILE A 11 -3.33 -2.38 0.80
N ARG A 12 -3.02 -1.57 1.81
CA ARG A 12 -3.24 -1.94 3.21
C ARG A 12 -4.72 -2.06 3.59
N ALA A 13 -5.58 -1.21 3.03
CA ALA A 13 -7.03 -1.31 3.19
C ALA A 13 -7.61 -2.60 2.58
N ALA A 14 -6.93 -3.19 1.59
CA ALA A 14 -7.24 -4.52 1.06
C ALA A 14 -6.68 -5.67 1.93
N GLY A 15 -6.18 -5.38 3.14
CA GLY A 15 -5.77 -6.37 4.13
C GLY A 15 -4.29 -6.74 4.12
N LEU A 16 -3.46 -6.18 3.23
CA LEU A 16 -2.04 -6.51 3.16
C LEU A 16 -1.21 -5.76 4.21
N THR A 17 -0.26 -6.44 4.82
CA THR A 17 0.78 -5.83 5.67
C THR A 17 1.92 -5.24 4.83
N GLN A 18 2.71 -4.31 5.39
CA GLN A 18 3.89 -3.75 4.70
C GLN A 18 4.90 -4.84 4.29
N SER A 19 5.07 -5.89 5.09
CA SER A 19 5.96 -7.02 4.78
C SER A 19 5.46 -7.82 3.58
N GLU A 20 4.14 -7.96 3.41
CA GLU A 20 3.56 -8.61 2.23
C GLU A 20 3.69 -7.73 0.99
N ILE A 21 3.45 -6.41 1.11
CA ILE A 21 3.67 -5.45 0.03
C ILE A 21 5.13 -5.53 -0.41
N SER A 22 6.06 -5.60 0.54
CA SER A 22 7.49 -5.72 0.27
C SER A 22 7.81 -6.98 -0.53
N ARG A 23 7.29 -8.14 -0.11
CA ARG A 23 7.48 -9.41 -0.82
C ARG A 23 6.90 -9.38 -2.25
N ARG A 24 5.73 -8.75 -2.44
CA ARG A 24 5.04 -8.73 -3.74
C ARG A 24 5.63 -7.71 -4.72
N THR A 25 6.17 -6.59 -4.23
CA THR A 25 6.71 -5.51 -5.08
C THR A 25 8.23 -5.52 -5.19
N GLY A 26 8.92 -6.23 -4.29
CA GLY A 26 10.37 -6.14 -4.12
C GLY A 26 10.85 -4.82 -3.50
N ILE A 27 9.94 -3.95 -3.06
CA ILE A 27 10.29 -2.70 -2.38
C ILE A 27 10.61 -3.03 -0.92
N PRO A 28 11.77 -2.63 -0.36
CA PRO A 28 12.09 -2.93 1.03
C PRO A 28 11.05 -2.36 2.01
N GLN A 29 10.57 -3.15 2.98
CA GLN A 29 9.60 -2.71 3.98
C GLN A 29 9.99 -1.41 4.73
N PRO A 30 11.26 -1.17 5.10
CA PRO A 30 11.67 0.10 5.69
C PRO A 30 11.42 1.32 4.77
N ARG A 31 11.49 1.13 3.45
CA ARG A 31 11.19 2.18 2.46
C ARG A 31 9.70 2.50 2.44
N LEU A 32 8.85 1.47 2.46
CA LEU A 32 7.39 1.62 2.55
C LEU A 32 6.99 2.38 3.81
N SER A 33 7.56 1.99 4.96
CA SER A 33 7.34 2.66 6.25
C SER A 33 7.73 4.15 6.20
N ARG A 34 8.88 4.46 5.58
CA ARG A 34 9.34 5.84 5.44
C ARG A 34 8.37 6.71 4.62
N TRP A 35 7.80 6.18 3.54
CA TRP A 35 6.81 6.90 2.73
C TRP A 35 5.47 7.06 3.44
N GLU A 36 5.01 6.05 4.19
CA GLU A 36 3.82 6.20 5.04
C GLU A 36 4.02 7.25 6.14
N ALA A 37 5.25 7.44 6.62
CA ALA A 37 5.64 8.49 7.56
C ALA A 37 5.84 9.88 6.92
N GLY A 38 5.57 10.05 5.62
CA GLY A 38 5.61 11.35 4.94
C GLY A 38 6.97 11.74 4.34
N ALA A 39 7.90 10.79 4.15
CA ALA A 39 9.13 11.06 3.43
C ALA A 39 8.90 11.36 1.94
N PRO A 40 9.87 12.03 1.26
CA PRO A 40 9.73 12.42 -0.14
C PRO A 40 9.38 11.26 -1.08
N SER A 41 8.65 11.61 -2.14
CA SER A 41 7.97 10.68 -3.04
C SER A 41 8.90 9.58 -3.60
N ALA A 42 8.31 8.41 -3.82
CA ALA A 42 9.00 7.28 -4.44
C ALA A 42 9.52 7.64 -5.83
N GLY A 43 10.62 6.99 -6.23
CA GLY A 43 11.03 6.99 -7.64
C GLY A 43 9.93 6.38 -8.52
N ALA A 44 9.85 6.83 -9.78
CA ALA A 44 8.78 6.44 -10.71
C ALA A 44 8.56 4.92 -10.81
N ASN A 45 9.63 4.12 -10.81
CA ASN A 45 9.54 2.66 -10.87
C ASN A 45 8.85 2.03 -9.65
N ASP A 46 9.13 2.52 -8.45
CA ASP A 46 8.51 1.98 -7.23
C ASP A 46 7.03 2.39 -7.15
N ALA A 47 6.70 3.61 -7.60
CA ALA A 47 5.31 4.05 -7.73
C ALA A 47 4.51 3.18 -8.73
N LEU A 48 5.13 2.80 -9.86
CA LEU A 48 4.50 1.90 -10.85
C LEU A 48 4.20 0.52 -10.28
N LYS A 49 5.14 -0.08 -9.54
CA LYS A 49 4.94 -1.38 -8.87
C LYS A 49 3.82 -1.33 -7.85
N LEU A 50 3.75 -0.26 -7.07
CA LEU A 50 2.66 -0.03 -6.12
C LEU A 50 1.31 0.14 -6.86
N ALA A 51 1.28 0.88 -7.96
CA ALA A 51 0.08 1.09 -8.75
C ALA A 51 -0.40 -0.20 -9.45
N GLU A 52 0.51 -1.06 -9.87
CA GLU A 52 0.19 -2.38 -10.41
C GLU A 52 -0.42 -3.29 -9.34
N LEU A 53 0.23 -3.40 -8.18
CA LEU A 53 -0.30 -4.19 -7.07
C LEU A 53 -1.67 -3.68 -6.62
N ALA A 54 -1.84 -2.36 -6.48
CA ALA A 54 -3.11 -1.75 -6.10
C ALA A 54 -4.25 -2.05 -7.09
N ARG A 55 -3.95 -2.16 -8.39
CA ARG A 55 -4.95 -2.50 -9.44
C ARG A 55 -5.30 -3.99 -9.46
N SER A 56 -4.39 -4.85 -9.03
CA SER A 56 -4.64 -6.31 -8.97
C SER A 56 -5.48 -6.74 -7.78
N LEU A 57 -5.64 -5.88 -6.78
CA LEU A 57 -6.40 -6.19 -5.57
C LEU A 57 -7.88 -5.86 -5.79
N PRO A 58 -8.80 -6.66 -5.22
CA PRO A 58 -10.21 -6.29 -5.20
C PRO A 58 -10.36 -4.92 -4.50
N PRO A 59 -11.37 -4.12 -4.87
CA PRO A 59 -11.70 -2.95 -4.09
C PRO A 59 -11.87 -3.38 -2.62
N PRO A 60 -11.44 -2.55 -1.65
CA PRO A 60 -11.58 -2.91 -0.25
C PRO A 60 -13.05 -3.22 0.00
N GLU A 61 -13.35 -4.47 0.37
CA GLU A 61 -14.70 -4.80 0.86
C GLU A 61 -14.99 -3.84 2.02
N PRO A 62 -16.22 -3.28 2.12
CA PRO A 62 -16.57 -2.51 3.29
C PRO A 62 -16.36 -3.43 4.49
N ALA A 63 -15.36 -3.12 5.31
CA ALA A 63 -15.04 -3.89 6.49
C ALA A 63 -16.35 -4.15 7.26
N PRO A 64 -16.64 -5.37 7.73
CA PRO A 64 -17.81 -5.59 8.57
C PRO A 64 -17.68 -4.60 9.73
N ALA A 65 -18.71 -3.76 9.88
CA ALA A 65 -18.80 -2.79 10.97
C ALA A 65 -18.42 -3.52 12.25
N GLN A 66 -17.32 -3.13 12.88
CA GLN A 66 -16.85 -3.74 14.10
C GLN A 66 -18.00 -3.67 15.11
N GLU A 67 -18.53 -4.84 15.44
CA GLU A 67 -19.56 -5.05 16.43
C GLU A 67 -18.97 -4.60 17.77
N ALA A 68 -19.37 -3.40 18.22
CA ALA A 68 -19.06 -2.89 19.54
C ALA A 68 -19.87 -3.71 20.55
N ALA A 69 -19.17 -4.55 21.31
CA ALA A 69 -19.65 -5.16 22.55
C ALA A 69 -19.18 -4.32 23.75
#